data_AF-A0A1R3FRB5-F1
#
_entry.id   AF-A0A1R3FRB5-F1
#
_cell.length_a   1.000
_cell.length_b   1.000
_cell.length_c   1.000
_cell.angle_alpha   90.00
_cell.angle_beta   90.00
_cell.angle_gamma   90.00
#
_symmetry.space_group_name_H-M   'P 1'
#
loop_
_entity.id
_entity.type
_entity.pdbx_description
1 polymer ?
#
loop_
_entity_poly.entity_id
_entity_poly.type
_entity_poly.pdbx_seq_one_letter_code
_entity_poly.pdbx_strand_id
1 'polypeptide(L)'
;MPDLSFTKYWSSERARKKQTKLTRLSNGLLNEVLEDPFTKDLFDAVEIEAMKKASKALSLAKQKFEHIKEQKLRIEKRKQNELNNINNLSKKHAIAVLESLCSSPNILTREQFCLWITAIEFTRNRYAPESWELDINDGIDNHYLPDDNTLRQRHVWSMREKAQEAFADYLKQAWKFSFEDDAWKSIKPINQARQELLDLMHHEKYAQIERNYKKYILEIESYNRSVEAIERRKQIKPV
;
A
#
# COMPACT_ATOMS: atom_id res chain seq x y z
N MET A 1 6.97 -19.57 28.55
CA MET A 1 5.54 -19.21 28.64
C MET A 1 4.84 -19.99 27.54
N PRO A 2 3.84 -20.85 27.87
CA PRO A 2 3.14 -21.63 26.87
C PRO A 2 2.50 -20.67 25.87
N ASP A 3 2.53 -21.10 24.62
CA ASP A 3 2.11 -20.35 23.45
C ASP A 3 0.77 -19.64 23.71
N LEU A 4 0.76 -18.32 23.53
CA LEU A 4 -0.36 -17.41 23.78
C LEU A 4 -1.47 -17.61 22.73
N SER A 5 -1.89 -18.85 22.49
CA SER A 5 -2.85 -19.28 21.47
C SER A 5 -4.17 -18.52 21.56
N PHE A 6 -4.61 -18.17 22.76
CA PHE A 6 -5.83 -17.39 23.00
C PHE A 6 -5.73 -15.91 22.58
N THR A 7 -4.52 -15.37 22.44
CA THR A 7 -4.27 -14.00 21.94
C THR A 7 -3.86 -13.96 20.48
N LYS A 8 -3.90 -15.11 19.76
CA LYS A 8 -3.50 -15.21 18.36
C LYS A 8 -4.13 -14.08 17.51
N TYR A 9 -5.42 -13.84 17.71
CA TYR A 9 -6.20 -12.83 16.98
C TYR A 9 -6.33 -11.46 17.69
N TRP A 10 -5.52 -11.19 18.71
CA TRP A 10 -5.54 -9.88 19.37
C TRP A 10 -4.60 -8.91 18.68
N SER A 11 -5.11 -7.70 18.43
CA SER A 11 -4.29 -6.54 18.10
C SER A 11 -3.65 -5.93 19.35
N SER A 12 -2.58 -5.16 19.15
CA SER A 12 -1.95 -4.34 20.20
C SER A 12 -2.97 -3.40 20.85
N GLU A 13 -3.88 -2.83 20.06
CA GLU A 13 -4.94 -1.94 20.53
C GLU A 13 -5.96 -2.65 21.42
N ARG A 14 -6.34 -3.90 21.09
CA ARG A 14 -7.22 -4.70 21.95
C ARG A 14 -6.55 -5.02 23.29
N ALA A 15 -5.25 -5.32 23.28
CA ALA A 15 -4.47 -5.54 24.49
C ALA A 15 -4.37 -4.25 25.33
N ARG A 16 -4.12 -3.10 24.70
CA ARG A 16 -4.10 -1.77 25.33
C ARG A 16 -5.42 -1.47 26.02
N LYS A 17 -6.57 -1.63 25.34
CA LYS A 17 -7.89 -1.39 25.93
C LYS A 17 -8.14 -2.24 27.18
N LYS A 18 -7.70 -3.50 27.17
CA LYS A 18 -7.81 -4.38 28.34
C LYS A 18 -6.85 -3.97 29.47
N GLN A 19 -5.62 -3.57 29.15
CA GLN A 19 -4.67 -3.00 30.11
C GLN A 19 -5.25 -1.75 30.79
N THR A 20 -5.87 -0.84 30.04
CA THR A 20 -6.48 0.39 30.55
C THR A 20 -7.64 0.08 31.52
N LYS A 21 -8.51 -0.87 31.17
CA LYS A 21 -9.61 -1.30 32.07
C LYS A 21 -9.08 -1.87 33.38
N LEU A 22 -8.07 -2.75 33.32
CA LEU A 22 -7.44 -3.31 34.52
C LEU A 22 -6.76 -2.24 35.37
N THR A 23 -6.13 -1.25 34.73
CA THR A 23 -5.51 -0.13 35.43
C THR A 23 -6.56 0.71 36.17
N ARG A 24 -7.70 1.01 35.53
CA ARG A 24 -8.80 1.72 36.18
C ARG A 24 -9.38 0.96 37.37
N LEU A 25 -9.60 -0.35 37.22
CA LEU A 25 -10.09 -1.20 38.32
C LEU A 25 -9.10 -1.28 39.48
N SER A 26 -7.80 -1.45 39.18
CA SER A 26 -6.75 -1.52 40.20
C SER A 26 -6.62 -0.22 40.97
N ASN A 27 -6.64 0.93 40.27
CA ASN A 27 -6.53 2.24 40.89
C ASN A 27 -7.78 2.60 41.68
N GLY A 28 -8.98 2.27 41.18
CA GLY A 28 -10.22 2.48 41.93
C GLY A 28 -10.24 1.67 43.23
N LEU A 29 -9.90 0.38 43.17
CA LEU A 29 -9.86 -0.44 44.39
C LEU A 29 -8.80 0.03 45.40
N LEU A 30 -7.63 0.49 44.92
CA LEU A 30 -6.54 0.89 45.80
C LEU A 30 -6.76 2.30 46.35
N ASN A 31 -6.93 3.29 45.47
CA ASN A 31 -6.95 4.70 45.85
C ASN A 31 -8.34 5.16 46.31
N GLU A 32 -9.41 4.68 45.68
CA GLU A 32 -10.78 5.18 45.94
C GLU A 32 -11.51 4.35 47.03
N VAL A 33 -11.03 3.14 47.35
CA VAL A 33 -11.68 2.27 48.35
C VAL A 33 -10.76 1.98 49.54
N LEU A 34 -9.52 1.56 49.30
CA LEU A 34 -8.62 1.08 50.36
C LEU A 34 -7.75 2.18 51.02
N GLU A 35 -7.44 3.24 50.29
CA GLU A 35 -6.65 4.38 50.79
C GLU A 35 -7.51 5.54 51.30
N ASP A 36 -8.78 5.63 50.88
CA ASP A 36 -9.72 6.62 51.40
C ASP A 36 -10.21 6.23 52.81
N PRO A 37 -9.94 7.05 53.86
CA PRO A 37 -10.35 6.76 55.22
C PRO A 37 -11.86 6.55 55.37
N PHE A 38 -12.69 7.29 54.63
CA PHE A 38 -14.14 7.26 54.81
C PHE A 38 -14.79 5.97 54.30
N THR A 39 -14.29 5.41 53.20
CA THR A 39 -14.78 4.12 52.67
C THR A 39 -14.13 2.93 53.36
N LYS A 40 -12.88 3.05 53.80
CA LYS A 40 -12.14 1.94 54.41
C LYS A 40 -12.77 1.46 55.72
N ASP A 41 -13.30 2.39 56.52
CA ASP A 41 -13.94 2.10 57.81
C ASP A 41 -15.30 1.36 57.66
N LEU A 42 -15.82 1.23 56.43
CA LEU A 42 -17.04 0.46 56.14
C LEU A 42 -16.82 -1.04 56.02
N PHE A 43 -15.57 -1.51 55.97
CA PHE A 43 -15.22 -2.90 55.68
C PHE A 43 -14.46 -3.55 56.84
N ASP A 44 -14.71 -4.84 57.05
CA ASP A 44 -14.00 -5.61 58.06
C ASP A 44 -12.56 -5.90 57.64
N ALA A 45 -11.69 -6.22 58.61
CA ALA A 45 -10.28 -6.53 58.35
C ALA A 45 -10.08 -7.66 57.32
N VAL A 46 -10.96 -8.66 57.31
CA VAL A 46 -10.94 -9.78 56.36
C VAL A 46 -11.26 -9.30 54.94
N GLU A 47 -12.24 -8.41 54.78
CA GLU A 47 -12.64 -7.84 53.49
C GLU A 47 -11.54 -6.94 52.92
N ILE A 48 -10.94 -6.09 53.77
CA ILE A 48 -9.79 -5.25 53.41
C ILE A 48 -8.62 -6.11 52.92
N GLU A 49 -8.32 -7.22 53.59
CA GLU A 49 -7.25 -8.13 53.16
C GLU A 49 -7.56 -8.80 51.81
N ALA A 50 -8.81 -9.23 51.60
CA ALA A 50 -9.26 -9.79 50.33
C ALA A 50 -9.15 -8.78 49.18
N MET A 51 -9.54 -7.52 49.41
CA MET A 51 -9.41 -6.44 48.43
C MET A 51 -7.93 -6.13 48.13
N LYS A 52 -7.04 -6.12 49.12
CA LYS A 52 -5.59 -5.99 48.88
C LYS A 52 -5.04 -7.13 48.00
N LYS A 53 -5.46 -8.37 48.26
CA LYS A 53 -5.11 -9.53 47.40
C LYS A 53 -5.65 -9.35 45.98
N ALA A 54 -6.88 -8.87 45.83
CA ALA A 54 -7.48 -8.58 44.53
C ALA A 54 -6.74 -7.47 43.76
N SER A 55 -6.38 -6.36 44.42
CA SER A 55 -5.58 -5.29 43.80
C SER A 55 -4.22 -5.78 43.32
N LYS A 56 -3.53 -6.59 44.13
CA LYS A 56 -2.26 -7.22 43.74
C LYS A 56 -2.43 -8.15 42.54
N ALA A 57 -3.51 -8.93 42.49
CA ALA A 57 -3.83 -9.77 41.35
C ALA A 57 -4.13 -8.96 40.07
N LEU A 58 -4.89 -7.86 40.19
CA LEU A 58 -5.16 -6.92 39.08
C LEU A 58 -3.87 -6.27 38.56
N SER A 59 -2.96 -5.89 39.46
CA SER A 59 -1.65 -5.34 39.11
C SER A 59 -0.77 -6.33 38.35
N LEU A 60 -0.73 -7.59 38.79
CA LEU A 60 -0.01 -8.66 38.07
C LEU A 60 -0.66 -8.95 36.70
N ALA A 61 -1.99 -8.95 36.62
CA ALA A 61 -2.69 -9.08 35.35
C ALA A 61 -2.35 -7.92 34.41
N LYS A 62 -2.37 -6.67 34.89
CA LYS A 62 -1.97 -5.47 34.11
C LYS A 62 -0.58 -5.64 33.49
N GLN A 63 0.41 -6.11 34.25
CA GLN A 63 1.77 -6.37 33.74
C GLN A 63 1.79 -7.43 32.62
N LYS A 64 0.98 -8.48 32.73
CA LYS A 64 0.84 -9.47 31.64
C LYS A 64 0.28 -8.83 30.36
N PHE A 65 -0.73 -7.97 30.49
CA PHE A 65 -1.33 -7.26 29.34
C PHE A 65 -0.37 -6.24 28.71
N GLU A 66 0.49 -5.60 29.52
CA GLU A 66 1.57 -4.74 29.04
C GLU A 66 2.54 -5.52 28.14
N HIS A 67 3.02 -6.66 28.61
CA HIS A 67 3.89 -7.54 27.82
C HIS A 67 3.23 -8.00 26.52
N ILE A 68 1.96 -8.42 26.56
CA ILE A 68 1.20 -8.84 25.37
C ILE A 68 1.06 -7.68 24.38
N LYS A 69 0.72 -6.48 24.86
CA LYS A 69 0.60 -5.27 24.03
C LYS A 69 1.90 -4.98 23.31
N GLU A 70 3.03 -4.97 24.02
CA GLU A 70 4.35 -4.71 23.42
C GLU A 70 4.74 -5.76 22.38
N GLN A 71 4.54 -7.05 22.68
CA GLN A 71 4.81 -8.12 21.73
C GLN A 71 3.98 -7.98 20.47
N LYS A 72 2.66 -7.73 20.59
CA LYS A 72 1.78 -7.53 19.45
C LYS A 72 2.16 -6.29 18.64
N LEU A 73 2.51 -5.19 19.30
CA LEU A 73 2.96 -3.97 18.63
C LEU A 73 4.23 -4.23 17.81
N ARG A 74 5.19 -5.01 18.33
CA ARG A 74 6.40 -5.38 17.59
C ARG A 74 6.07 -6.22 16.35
N ILE A 75 5.16 -7.19 16.48
CA ILE A 75 4.71 -8.03 15.34
C ILE A 75 4.00 -7.18 14.29
N GLU A 76 3.08 -6.30 14.68
CA GLU A 76 2.37 -5.39 13.78
C GLU A 76 3.34 -4.44 13.06
N LYS A 77 4.32 -3.86 13.77
CA LYS A 77 5.38 -3.05 13.16
C LYS A 77 6.21 -3.87 12.18
N ARG A 78 6.58 -5.11 12.51
CA ARG A 78 7.32 -6.00 11.60
C ARG A 78 6.55 -6.24 10.31
N LYS A 79 5.26 -6.59 10.40
CA LYS A 79 4.38 -6.80 9.23
C LYS A 79 4.24 -5.56 8.37
N GLN A 80 4.09 -4.39 9.00
CA GLN A 80 3.98 -3.13 8.27
C GLN A 80 5.29 -2.83 7.53
N ASN A 81 6.43 -3.09 8.17
CA ASN A 81 7.74 -2.92 7.53
C ASN A 81 7.93 -3.89 6.36
N GLU A 82 7.53 -5.16 6.51
CA GLU A 82 7.54 -6.14 5.42
C GLU A 82 6.68 -5.69 4.24
N LEU A 83 5.45 -5.23 4.51
CA LEU A 83 4.56 -4.71 3.47
C LEU A 83 5.13 -3.47 2.78
N ASN A 84 5.71 -2.54 3.54
CA ASN A 84 6.37 -1.36 3.00
C ASN A 84 7.56 -1.74 2.10
N ASN A 85 8.35 -2.75 2.50
CA ASN A 85 9.45 -3.26 1.69
C ASN A 85 8.96 -3.88 0.38
N ILE A 86 7.87 -4.66 0.42
CA ILE A 86 7.23 -5.23 -0.78
C ILE A 86 6.74 -4.11 -1.70
N ASN A 87 6.09 -3.09 -1.15
CA ASN A 87 5.61 -1.93 -1.91
C ASN A 87 6.77 -1.19 -2.59
N ASN A 88 7.86 -0.92 -1.87
CA ASN A 88 9.02 -0.23 -2.41
C ASN A 88 9.72 -1.05 -3.50
N LEU A 89 9.87 -2.35 -3.28
CA LEU A 89 10.48 -3.25 -4.26
C LEU A 89 9.61 -3.33 -5.53
N SER A 90 8.30 -3.49 -5.38
CA SER A 90 7.36 -3.55 -6.50
C SER A 90 7.38 -2.25 -7.31
N LYS A 91 7.38 -1.08 -6.64
CA LYS A 91 7.51 0.22 -7.31
C LYS A 91 8.82 0.37 -8.08
N LYS A 92 9.94 -0.03 -7.47
CA LYS A 92 11.25 0.02 -8.14
C LYS A 92 11.26 -0.83 -9.41
N HIS A 93 10.71 -2.04 -9.36
CA HIS A 93 10.64 -2.92 -10.53
C HIS A 93 9.63 -2.44 -11.58
N ALA A 94 8.51 -1.85 -11.16
CA ALA A 94 7.53 -1.25 -12.05
C ALA A 94 8.12 -0.10 -12.89
N ILE A 95 8.88 0.79 -12.25
CA ILE A 95 9.62 1.86 -12.94
C ILE A 95 10.60 1.25 -13.95
N ALA A 96 11.39 0.26 -13.53
CA ALA A 96 12.35 -0.41 -14.41
C ALA A 96 11.70 -1.12 -15.61
N VAL A 97 10.48 -1.66 -15.46
CA VAL A 97 9.70 -2.23 -16.57
C VAL A 97 9.30 -1.13 -17.55
N LEU A 98 8.68 -0.06 -17.06
CA LEU A 98 8.24 1.05 -17.90
C LEU A 98 9.43 1.64 -18.67
N GLU A 99 10.53 1.95 -17.99
CA GLU A 99 11.74 2.51 -18.59
C GLU A 99 12.43 1.58 -19.58
N SER A 100 12.32 0.26 -19.40
CA SER A 100 12.89 -0.72 -20.35
C SER A 100 12.19 -0.71 -21.71
N LEU A 101 10.92 -0.29 -21.77
CA LEU A 101 10.18 -0.11 -23.03
C LEU A 101 10.49 1.24 -23.67
N CYS A 102 10.59 2.30 -22.88
CA CYS A 102 11.05 3.61 -23.31
C CYS A 102 11.44 4.47 -22.10
N SER A 103 12.67 4.99 -22.12
CA SER A 103 13.24 5.79 -21.04
C SER A 103 12.82 7.27 -21.07
N SER A 104 12.28 7.76 -22.18
CA SER A 104 11.88 9.17 -22.27
C SER A 104 10.67 9.44 -21.36
N PRO A 105 10.76 10.40 -20.41
CA PRO A 105 9.65 10.69 -19.49
C PRO A 105 8.50 11.46 -20.16
N ASN A 106 8.75 12.06 -21.33
CA ASN A 106 7.78 12.87 -22.07
C ASN A 106 7.05 12.08 -23.16
N ILE A 107 7.31 10.78 -23.24
CA ILE A 107 6.72 9.90 -24.24
C ILE A 107 6.04 8.75 -23.51
N LEU A 108 4.89 8.32 -24.02
CA LEU A 108 4.26 7.07 -23.63
C LEU A 108 4.11 6.22 -24.89
N THR A 109 4.84 5.11 -25.00
CA THR A 109 4.76 4.29 -26.21
C THR A 109 3.48 3.47 -26.24
N ARG A 110 3.14 2.95 -27.42
CA ARG A 110 2.04 2.00 -27.59
C ARG A 110 2.19 0.81 -26.66
N GLU A 111 3.41 0.28 -26.55
CA GLU A 111 3.73 -0.87 -25.71
C GLU A 111 3.48 -0.57 -24.24
N GLN A 112 3.94 0.59 -23.77
CA GLN A 112 3.71 1.04 -22.39
C GLN A 112 2.22 1.19 -22.09
N PHE A 113 1.47 1.83 -23.00
CA PHE A 113 0.02 2.03 -22.86
C PHE A 113 -0.75 0.70 -22.85
N CYS A 114 -0.51 -0.16 -23.84
CA CYS A 114 -1.23 -1.42 -23.94
C CYS A 114 -0.88 -2.37 -22.78
N LEU A 115 0.39 -2.40 -22.37
CA LEU A 115 0.81 -3.19 -21.23
C LEU A 115 0.17 -2.68 -19.93
N TRP A 116 0.08 -1.36 -19.74
CA TRP A 116 -0.60 -0.75 -18.60
C TRP A 116 -2.05 -1.23 -18.48
N ILE A 117 -2.86 -1.08 -19.53
CA ILE A 117 -4.25 -1.52 -19.51
C ILE A 117 -4.35 -3.04 -19.33
N THR A 118 -3.42 -3.81 -19.91
CA THR A 118 -3.40 -5.27 -19.75
C THR A 118 -3.13 -5.65 -18.29
N ALA A 119 -2.16 -5.01 -17.63
CA ALA A 119 -1.85 -5.27 -16.22
C ALA A 119 -3.04 -4.98 -15.29
N ILE A 120 -3.85 -3.95 -15.60
CA ILE A 120 -5.07 -3.61 -14.86
C ILE A 120 -6.11 -4.73 -14.95
N GLU A 121 -6.34 -5.28 -16.14
CA GLU A 121 -7.28 -6.39 -16.36
C GLU A 121 -6.91 -7.63 -15.51
N PHE A 122 -5.61 -7.97 -15.45
CA PHE A 122 -5.13 -9.11 -14.67
C PHE A 122 -5.12 -8.88 -13.16
N THR A 123 -5.03 -7.62 -12.72
CA THR A 123 -5.09 -7.26 -11.30
C THR A 123 -6.50 -7.01 -10.80
N ARG A 124 -7.49 -6.90 -11.70
CA ARG A 124 -8.85 -6.44 -11.40
C ARG A 124 -8.80 -5.15 -10.56
N ASN A 125 -7.89 -4.25 -10.94
CA ASN A 125 -7.64 -3.04 -10.17
C ASN A 125 -8.94 -2.23 -10.09
N ARG A 126 -9.34 -1.82 -8.87
CA ARG A 126 -10.54 -1.00 -8.66
C ARG A 126 -10.41 0.40 -9.28
N TYR A 127 -9.20 0.79 -9.66
CA TYR A 127 -8.86 2.08 -10.24
C TYR A 127 -8.55 1.95 -11.73
N ALA A 128 -9.32 1.15 -12.47
CA ALA A 128 -9.22 1.15 -13.92
C ALA A 128 -9.42 2.58 -14.44
N PRO A 129 -8.55 3.07 -15.34
CA PRO A 129 -8.58 4.46 -15.77
C PRO A 129 -9.90 4.77 -16.47
N GLU A 130 -10.46 5.93 -16.13
CA GLU A 130 -11.64 6.42 -16.82
C GLU A 130 -11.27 6.87 -18.25
N SER A 131 -12.24 6.92 -19.15
CA SER A 131 -11.99 7.18 -20.57
C SER A 131 -11.31 8.52 -20.85
N TRP A 132 -11.55 9.54 -20.02
CA TRP A 132 -10.90 10.85 -20.13
C TRP A 132 -9.44 10.80 -19.67
N GLU A 133 -9.10 9.90 -18.73
CA GLU A 133 -7.73 9.70 -18.24
C GLU A 133 -6.84 9.01 -19.28
N LEU A 134 -7.46 8.41 -20.31
CA LEU A 134 -6.80 7.78 -21.44
C LEU A 134 -6.67 8.72 -22.65
N ASP A 135 -7.36 9.85 -22.64
CA ASP A 135 -7.36 10.81 -23.74
C ASP A 135 -6.28 11.86 -23.51
N ILE A 136 -5.21 11.80 -24.31
CA ILE A 136 -4.13 12.80 -24.24
C ILE A 136 -4.59 14.20 -24.64
N ASN A 137 -5.75 14.34 -25.28
CA ASN A 137 -6.34 15.61 -25.68
C ASN A 137 -7.48 16.04 -24.74
N ASP A 138 -7.71 15.34 -23.63
CA ASP A 138 -8.73 15.72 -22.67
C ASP A 138 -8.53 17.17 -22.20
N GLY A 139 -9.59 17.97 -22.27
CA GLY A 139 -9.57 19.37 -21.83
C GLY A 139 -8.71 20.31 -22.69
N ILE A 140 -8.29 19.94 -23.90
CA ILE A 140 -7.51 20.81 -24.79
C ILE A 140 -8.19 22.16 -25.05
N ASP A 141 -9.50 22.15 -25.27
CA ASP A 141 -10.24 23.38 -25.56
C ASP A 141 -10.47 24.28 -24.32
N ASN A 142 -10.12 23.80 -23.12
CA ASN A 142 -10.47 24.45 -21.86
C ASN A 142 -9.34 24.36 -20.83
N HIS A 143 -8.17 24.90 -21.17
CA HIS A 143 -7.04 25.01 -20.24
C HIS A 143 -6.37 26.38 -20.23
N TYR A 144 -5.76 26.73 -19.09
CA TYR A 144 -5.00 27.97 -18.90
C TYR A 144 -3.49 27.83 -19.17
N LEU A 145 -3.06 26.69 -19.70
CA LEU A 145 -1.63 26.45 -19.99
C LEU A 145 -1.16 27.24 -21.23
N PRO A 146 0.15 27.53 -21.33
CA PRO A 146 0.71 28.34 -22.41
C PRO A 146 0.50 27.74 -23.81
N ASP A 147 0.43 26.41 -23.90
CA ASP A 147 0.23 25.68 -25.14
C ASP A 147 -0.33 24.26 -24.87
N ASP A 148 -0.98 23.70 -25.88
CA ASP A 148 -1.59 22.36 -25.83
C ASP A 148 -0.57 21.25 -25.55
N ASN A 149 0.68 21.38 -26.01
CA ASN A 149 1.69 20.35 -25.76
C ASN A 149 2.09 20.30 -24.29
N THR A 150 2.04 21.42 -23.58
CA THR A 150 2.23 21.45 -22.12
C THR A 150 1.12 20.67 -21.41
N LEU A 151 -0.13 20.75 -21.88
CA LEU A 151 -1.22 19.93 -21.34
C LEU A 151 -1.00 18.45 -21.64
N ARG A 152 -0.76 18.10 -22.91
CA ARG A 152 -0.48 16.72 -23.35
C ARG A 152 0.68 16.08 -22.59
N GLN A 153 1.72 16.86 -22.30
CA GLN A 153 2.87 16.41 -21.50
C GLN A 153 2.45 16.03 -20.08
N ARG A 154 1.60 16.85 -19.43
CA ARG A 154 1.06 16.51 -18.10
C ARG A 154 0.20 15.25 -18.14
N HIS A 155 -0.61 15.09 -19.17
CA HIS A 155 -1.41 13.88 -19.37
C HIS A 155 -0.52 12.65 -19.53
N VAL A 156 0.55 12.73 -20.32
CA VAL A 156 1.55 11.66 -20.43
C VAL A 156 2.20 11.33 -19.09
N TRP A 157 2.59 12.34 -18.30
CA TRP A 157 3.14 12.09 -16.97
C TRP A 157 2.16 11.37 -16.05
N SER A 158 0.89 11.79 -16.04
CA SER A 158 -0.18 11.16 -15.27
C SER A 158 -0.42 9.71 -15.70
N MET A 159 -0.52 9.45 -17.01
CA MET A 159 -0.66 8.10 -17.56
C MET A 159 0.54 7.22 -17.18
N ARG A 160 1.77 7.74 -17.26
CA ARG A 160 2.98 7.02 -16.86
C ARG A 160 2.99 6.69 -15.37
N GLU A 161 2.58 7.62 -14.51
CA GLU A 161 2.47 7.38 -13.06
C GLU A 161 1.47 6.25 -12.79
N LYS A 162 0.29 6.30 -13.40
CA LYS A 162 -0.72 5.23 -13.27
C LYS A 162 -0.27 3.89 -13.85
N ALA A 163 0.49 3.91 -14.95
CA ALA A 163 1.12 2.71 -15.49
C ALA A 163 2.09 2.09 -14.47
N GLN A 164 2.92 2.90 -13.80
CA GLN A 164 3.81 2.41 -12.75
C GLN A 164 3.03 1.83 -11.57
N GLU A 165 1.93 2.45 -11.16
CA GLU A 165 1.09 1.93 -10.08
C GLU A 165 0.45 0.58 -10.46
N ALA A 166 -0.11 0.47 -11.66
CA ALA A 166 -0.69 -0.76 -12.16
C ALA A 166 0.35 -1.89 -12.27
N PHE A 167 1.55 -1.59 -12.76
CA PHE A 167 2.66 -2.55 -12.79
C PHE A 167 3.08 -2.95 -11.38
N ALA A 168 3.17 -2.01 -10.45
CA ALA A 168 3.50 -2.31 -9.06
C ALA A 168 2.44 -3.22 -8.41
N ASP A 169 1.16 -2.97 -8.67
CA ASP A 169 0.07 -3.81 -8.16
C ASP A 169 0.07 -5.21 -8.78
N TYR A 170 0.40 -5.33 -10.07
CA TYR A 170 0.62 -6.63 -10.71
C TYR A 170 1.76 -7.39 -10.02
N LEU A 171 2.91 -6.73 -9.85
CA LEU A 171 4.09 -7.34 -9.23
C LEU A 171 3.84 -7.75 -7.76
N LYS A 172 2.99 -7.02 -7.02
CA LYS A 172 2.61 -7.40 -5.64
C LYS A 172 1.95 -8.78 -5.54
N GLN A 173 1.35 -9.29 -6.62
CA GLN A 173 0.79 -10.65 -6.66
C GLN A 173 1.85 -11.74 -6.50
N ALA A 174 3.14 -11.41 -6.63
CA ALA A 174 4.24 -12.32 -6.30
C ALA A 174 4.32 -12.66 -4.80
N TRP A 175 3.59 -11.94 -3.94
CA TRP A 175 3.52 -12.20 -2.50
C TRP A 175 2.11 -12.57 -2.05
N LYS A 176 2.04 -13.42 -1.03
CA LYS A 176 0.80 -13.75 -0.31
C LYS A 176 1.04 -13.72 1.18
N PHE A 177 0.09 -13.15 1.92
CA PHE A 177 0.14 -13.19 3.38
C PHE A 177 -0.21 -14.60 3.89
N SER A 178 0.67 -15.20 4.68
CA SER A 178 0.42 -16.46 5.38
C SER A 178 -0.16 -16.16 6.77
N PHE A 179 -1.39 -16.61 7.03
CA PHE A 179 -1.99 -16.53 8.37
C PHE A 179 -1.41 -17.56 9.35
N GLU A 180 -0.74 -18.60 8.84
CA GLU A 180 -0.09 -19.62 9.67
C GLU A 180 1.18 -19.07 10.31
N ASP A 181 2.04 -18.46 9.49
CA ASP A 181 3.34 -17.90 9.92
C ASP A 181 3.25 -16.41 10.28
N ASP A 182 2.08 -15.81 10.05
CA ASP A 182 1.78 -14.41 10.34
C ASP A 182 2.78 -13.43 9.65
N ALA A 183 3.11 -13.75 8.39
CA ALA A 183 4.16 -13.11 7.61
C ALA A 183 3.84 -13.12 6.10
N TRP A 184 4.44 -12.18 5.36
CA TRP A 184 4.39 -12.19 3.90
C TRP A 184 5.32 -13.25 3.32
N LYS A 185 4.80 -14.13 2.47
CA LYS A 185 5.57 -15.13 1.74
C LYS A 185 5.66 -14.76 0.27
N SER A 186 6.86 -14.87 -0.29
CA SER A 186 7.08 -14.81 -1.73
C SER A 186 6.60 -16.11 -2.37
N ILE A 187 5.62 -16.02 -3.27
CA ILE A 187 5.13 -17.14 -4.09
C ILE A 187 6.11 -17.38 -5.25
N LYS A 188 6.70 -16.30 -5.78
CA LYS A 188 7.67 -16.35 -6.87
C LYS A 188 8.67 -15.20 -6.76
N PRO A 189 9.92 -15.36 -7.25
CA PRO A 189 10.89 -14.28 -7.29
C PRO A 189 10.39 -13.07 -8.09
N ILE A 190 10.71 -11.86 -7.65
CA ILE A 190 10.25 -10.62 -8.30
C ILE A 190 10.74 -10.48 -9.74
N ASN A 191 11.92 -11.01 -10.06
CA ASN A 191 12.44 -11.01 -11.43
C ASN A 191 11.63 -11.91 -12.37
N GLN A 192 11.10 -13.02 -11.85
CA GLN A 192 10.21 -13.88 -12.61
C GLN A 192 8.86 -13.18 -12.84
N ALA A 193 8.28 -12.57 -11.80
CA ALA A 193 7.05 -11.78 -11.93
C ALA A 193 7.21 -10.60 -12.91
N ARG A 194 8.39 -9.97 -12.95
CA ARG A 194 8.75 -8.94 -13.93
C ARG A 194 8.72 -9.50 -15.36
N GLN A 195 9.31 -10.66 -15.58
CA GLN A 195 9.30 -11.29 -16.89
C GLN A 195 7.87 -11.64 -17.32
N GLU A 196 7.09 -12.24 -16.42
CA GLU A 196 5.68 -12.55 -16.69
C GLU A 196 4.86 -11.30 -17.03
N LEU A 197 5.14 -10.16 -16.39
CA LEU A 197 4.51 -8.89 -16.74
C LEU A 197 4.87 -8.47 -18.18
N LEU A 198 6.13 -8.55 -18.58
CA LEU A 198 6.54 -8.25 -19.96
C LEU A 198 5.93 -9.23 -20.96
N ASP A 199 5.84 -10.51 -20.59
CA ASP A 199 5.27 -11.56 -21.43
C ASP A 199 3.77 -11.35 -21.70
N LEU A 200 3.08 -10.51 -20.90
CA LEU A 200 1.70 -10.10 -21.19
C LEU A 200 1.57 -9.38 -22.54
N MET A 201 2.66 -8.80 -23.08
CA MET A 201 2.66 -8.21 -24.42
C MET A 201 2.35 -9.24 -25.52
N HIS A 202 2.58 -10.52 -25.25
CA HIS A 202 2.26 -11.63 -26.17
C HIS A 202 0.91 -12.28 -25.86
N HIS A 203 0.20 -11.81 -24.83
CA HIS A 203 -1.08 -12.35 -24.43
C HIS A 203 -2.22 -11.87 -25.34
N GLU A 204 -3.25 -12.70 -25.55
CA GLU A 204 -4.43 -12.35 -26.38
C GLU A 204 -5.13 -11.05 -25.93
N LYS A 205 -5.10 -10.78 -24.62
CA LYS A 205 -5.69 -9.59 -24.01
C LYS A 205 -4.98 -8.32 -24.44
N TYR A 206 -3.67 -8.35 -24.59
CA TYR A 206 -2.91 -7.21 -25.10
C TYR A 206 -3.35 -6.87 -26.53
N ALA A 207 -3.46 -7.88 -27.41
CA ALA A 207 -3.94 -7.68 -28.78
C ALA A 207 -5.42 -7.24 -28.84
N GLN A 208 -6.24 -7.60 -27.85
CA GLN A 208 -7.60 -7.09 -27.72
C GLN A 208 -7.60 -5.61 -27.32
N ILE A 209 -6.75 -5.23 -26.35
CA ILE A 209 -6.61 -3.85 -25.88
C ILE A 209 -6.09 -2.93 -27.00
N GLU A 210 -5.06 -3.35 -27.74
CA GLU A 210 -4.53 -2.56 -28.86
C GLU A 210 -5.62 -2.22 -29.88
N ARG A 211 -6.55 -3.15 -30.14
CA ARG A 211 -7.70 -2.93 -31.01
C ARG A 211 -8.75 -2.00 -30.39
N ASN A 212 -9.12 -2.24 -29.13
CA ASN A 212 -10.18 -1.50 -28.46
C ASN A 212 -9.81 -0.03 -28.21
N TYR A 213 -8.54 0.23 -27.90
CA TYR A 213 -8.04 1.57 -27.55
C TYR A 213 -7.27 2.23 -28.71
N LYS A 214 -7.48 1.76 -29.95
CA LYS A 214 -6.79 2.24 -31.15
C LYS A 214 -6.84 3.76 -31.31
N LYS A 215 -7.97 4.40 -30.99
CA LYS A 215 -8.12 5.87 -31.04
C LYS A 215 -7.05 6.56 -30.19
N TYR A 216 -7.01 6.24 -28.90
CA TYR A 216 -6.09 6.84 -27.93
C TYR A 216 -4.63 6.57 -28.28
N ILE A 217 -4.33 5.34 -28.72
CA ILE A 217 -2.99 4.96 -29.16
C ILE A 217 -2.52 5.87 -30.32
N LEU A 218 -3.36 6.11 -31.32
CA LEU A 218 -3.00 6.96 -32.46
C LEU A 218 -2.75 8.42 -32.06
N GLU A 219 -3.52 8.93 -31.10
CA GLU A 219 -3.35 10.29 -30.57
C GLU A 219 -2.03 10.42 -29.79
N ILE A 220 -1.73 9.44 -28.94
CA ILE A 220 -0.46 9.34 -28.19
C ILE A 220 0.72 9.25 -29.17
N GLU A 221 0.64 8.42 -30.21
CA GLU A 221 1.70 8.31 -31.22
C GLU A 221 1.91 9.60 -32.01
N SER A 222 0.83 10.32 -32.32
CA SER A 222 0.90 11.62 -32.96
C SER A 222 1.66 12.62 -32.10
N TYR A 223 1.37 12.66 -30.81
CA TYR A 223 2.11 13.47 -29.83
C TYR A 223 3.57 13.02 -29.71
N ASN A 224 3.86 11.73 -29.60
CA ASN A 224 5.24 11.23 -29.49
C ASN A 224 6.09 11.66 -30.70
N ARG A 225 5.54 11.60 -31.92
CA ARG A 225 6.22 12.09 -33.13
C ARG A 225 6.52 13.59 -33.08
N SER A 226 5.62 14.39 -32.49
CA SER A 226 5.85 15.83 -32.34
C SER A 226 6.96 16.13 -31.34
N VAL A 227 6.99 15.42 -30.21
CA VAL A 227 8.04 15.51 -29.18
C VAL A 227 9.40 15.12 -29.78
N GLU A 228 9.49 13.97 -30.45
CA GLU A 228 10.74 13.54 -31.09
C GLU A 228 11.22 14.54 -32.14
N ALA A 229 10.32 15.13 -32.93
CA ALA A 229 10.69 16.14 -33.92
C ALA A 229 11.27 17.40 -33.26
N ILE A 230 10.71 17.83 -32.12
CA ILE A 230 11.24 18.95 -31.33
C ILE A 230 12.63 18.61 -30.77
N GLU A 231 12.81 17.40 -30.22
CA GLU A 231 14.09 16.96 -29.67
C GLU A 231 15.17 16.86 -30.75
N ARG A 232 14.86 16.30 -31.92
CA ARG A 232 15.78 16.24 -33.07
C ARG A 232 16.20 17.63 -33.54
N ARG A 233 15.27 18.58 -33.61
CA ARG A 233 15.58 19.98 -33.99
C ARG A 233 16.54 20.66 -33.02
N LYS A 234 16.44 20.37 -31.71
CA LYS A 234 17.37 20.91 -30.70
C LYS A 234 18.81 20.39 -30.85
N GLN A 235 18.99 19.23 -31.46
CA GLN A 235 20.31 18.61 -31.67
C GLN A 235 21.02 19.13 -32.93
N ILE A 236 20.29 19.81 -33.83
CA ILE A 236 20.88 20.44 -35.02
C ILE A 236 21.56 21.74 -34.56
N LYS A 237 22.89 21.80 -34.63
CA LYS A 237 23.64 23.04 -34.35
C LYS A 237 23.24 24.13 -35.36
N PRO A 238 23.06 25.39 -34.93
CA PRO A 238 22.91 26.49 -35.87
C PRO A 238 24.18 26.61 -36.73
N VAL A 239 23.99 26.72 -38.04
CA VAL A 239 25.06 27.00 -39.02
C VAL A 239 25.48 28.45 -38.93
#